data_AF-A0A1B6FAE5-F1
#
_entry.id   AF-A0A1B6FAE5-F1
#
_cell.length_a   1.000
_cell.length_b   1.000
_cell.length_c   1.000
_cell.angle_alpha   90.00
_cell.angle_beta   90.00
_cell.angle_gamma   90.00
#
_symmetry.space_group_name_H-M   'P 1'
#
loop_
_entity.id
_entity.type
_entity.pdbx_description
1 polymer ?
#
loop_
_entity_poly.entity_id
_entity_poly.type
_entity_poly.pdbx_seq_one_letter_code
_entity_poly.pdbx_strand_id
1 'polypeptide(L)'
;TGKVLFDYIKKQVLFHGATGKVAFDDNGDRINAEYNIVNVQGQDQQVSVGQYLYSNEMNRMRLKINESRIVWPGRPKSKPEGLEIPKHIKVLTIEEKPFVYTRELEDYETETCNPDEIPCPHFNSSKDDMRMFCCKGYCMDLLRELSKTIDFTYNLTLSPDGQFGSYIIKNNSGGKKEWTGLIGELVNDRADMIVA
;
A
#
# COMPACT_ATOMS: atom_id res chain seq x y z
N THR A 1 22.19 -43.43 1.95
CA THR A 1 22.14 -43.71 0.50
C THR A 1 21.23 -42.73 -0.24
N GLY A 2 20.00 -42.45 0.21
CA GLY A 2 19.08 -41.51 -0.47
C GLY A 2 19.54 -40.04 -0.56
N LYS A 3 20.10 -39.47 0.50
CA LYS A 3 20.61 -38.07 0.50
C LYS A 3 21.69 -37.84 -0.56
N VAL A 4 22.65 -38.76 -0.63
CA VAL A 4 23.75 -38.72 -1.60
C VAL A 4 23.22 -38.81 -3.03
N LEU A 5 22.24 -39.68 -3.30
CA LEU A 5 21.59 -39.78 -4.60
C LEU A 5 20.84 -38.48 -4.97
N PHE A 6 20.11 -37.89 -4.03
CA PHE A 6 19.42 -36.63 -4.23
C PHE A 6 20.40 -35.50 -4.58
N ASP A 7 21.54 -35.42 -3.88
CA ASP A 7 22.59 -34.44 -4.19
C ASP A 7 23.21 -34.65 -5.57
N TYR A 8 23.38 -35.90 -6.01
CA TYR A 8 23.84 -36.18 -7.37
C TYR A 8 22.83 -35.74 -8.43
N ILE A 9 21.53 -35.95 -8.19
CA ILE A 9 20.45 -35.54 -9.10
C ILE A 9 20.35 -34.02 -9.18
N LYS A 10 20.41 -33.31 -8.04
CA LYS A 10 20.37 -31.83 -8.02
C LYS A 10 21.49 -31.18 -8.85
N LYS A 11 22.67 -31.81 -8.87
CA LYS A 11 23.83 -31.32 -9.63
C LYS A 11 23.76 -31.60 -11.14
N GLN A 12 22.81 -32.43 -11.60
CA GLN A 12 22.69 -32.72 -13.03
C GLN A 12 22.04 -31.55 -13.77
N VAL A 13 22.55 -31.29 -14.97
CA VAL A 13 21.97 -30.34 -15.91
C VAL A 13 21.72 -31.06 -17.23
N LEU A 14 20.45 -31.11 -17.63
CA LEU A 14 20.05 -31.62 -18.94
C LEU A 14 19.82 -30.44 -19.88
N PHE A 15 20.73 -30.25 -20.83
CA PHE A 15 20.66 -29.11 -21.76
C PHE A 15 19.52 -29.25 -22.78
N HIS A 16 19.20 -30.46 -23.22
CA HIS A 16 18.22 -30.74 -24.28
C HIS A 16 17.17 -31.75 -23.78
N GLY A 17 16.27 -31.27 -22.91
CA GLY A 17 15.10 -32.05 -22.49
C GLY A 17 13.88 -31.82 -23.38
N ALA A 18 12.90 -32.71 -23.31
CA ALA A 18 11.62 -32.56 -24.03
C ALA A 18 10.83 -31.30 -23.63
N THR A 19 11.14 -30.73 -22.46
CA THR A 19 10.52 -29.50 -21.92
C THR A 19 11.53 -28.35 -21.84
N GLY A 20 12.60 -28.39 -22.64
CA GLY A 20 13.69 -27.42 -22.60
C GLY A 20 14.82 -27.82 -21.64
N LYS A 21 15.63 -26.83 -21.24
CA LYS A 21 16.75 -27.04 -20.31
C LYS A 21 16.20 -27.42 -18.92
N VAL A 22 16.76 -28.46 -18.31
CA VAL A 22 16.38 -28.92 -16.95
C VAL A 22 17.60 -28.79 -16.04
N ALA A 23 17.41 -28.11 -14.92
CA ALA A 23 18.37 -27.95 -13.85
C ALA A 23 17.59 -27.66 -12.56
N PHE A 24 18.20 -27.92 -11.41
CA PHE A 24 17.55 -27.80 -10.11
C PHE A 24 18.27 -26.80 -9.21
N ASP A 25 17.52 -26.18 -8.31
CA ASP A 25 18.07 -25.37 -7.22
C ASP A 25 18.45 -26.24 -6.00
N ASP A 26 18.85 -25.58 -4.91
CA ASP A 26 19.26 -26.27 -3.68
C ASP A 26 18.12 -27.04 -2.99
N ASN A 27 16.88 -26.61 -3.21
CA ASN A 27 15.67 -27.27 -2.70
C ASN A 27 15.23 -28.43 -3.60
N GLY A 28 15.76 -28.53 -4.82
CA GLY A 28 15.37 -29.53 -5.81
C GLY A 28 14.26 -29.06 -6.76
N ASP A 29 13.97 -27.77 -6.79
CA ASP A 29 12.98 -27.17 -7.69
C ASP A 29 13.61 -26.84 -9.04
N ARG A 30 12.81 -26.94 -10.11
CA ARG A 30 13.30 -26.70 -11.47
C ARG A 30 13.46 -25.21 -11.76
N ILE A 31 14.68 -24.78 -12.11
CA ILE A 31 15.00 -23.35 -12.35
C ILE A 31 14.66 -22.84 -13.76
N ASN A 32 14.68 -23.72 -14.76
CA ASN A 32 14.43 -23.37 -16.18
C ASN A 32 13.08 -23.94 -16.64
N ALA A 33 12.04 -23.71 -15.83
CA ALA A 33 10.68 -24.09 -16.19
C ALA A 33 10.11 -23.10 -17.22
N GLU A 34 9.53 -23.65 -18.28
CA GLU A 34 8.96 -22.88 -19.38
C GLU A 34 7.45 -22.64 -19.15
N TYR A 35 6.98 -21.43 -19.39
CA TYR A 35 5.60 -21.04 -19.12
C TYR A 35 4.95 -20.37 -20.33
N ASN A 36 3.65 -20.62 -20.51
CA ASN A 36 2.81 -19.85 -21.41
C ASN A 36 2.03 -18.81 -20.61
N ILE A 37 2.06 -17.56 -21.07
CA ILE A 37 1.29 -16.47 -20.50
C ILE A 37 -0.05 -16.42 -21.23
N VAL A 38 -1.11 -16.50 -20.45
CA VAL A 38 -2.49 -16.53 -20.93
C VAL A 38 -3.20 -15.30 -20.40
N ASN A 39 -3.88 -14.59 -21.29
CA ASN A 39 -4.78 -13.50 -20.95
C ASN A 39 -6.21 -14.01 -21.09
N VAL A 40 -6.98 -13.89 -20.01
CA VAL A 40 -8.40 -14.26 -19.98
C VAL A 40 -9.19 -13.06 -20.51
N GLN A 41 -9.95 -13.27 -21.57
CA GLN A 41 -10.72 -12.25 -22.28
C GLN A 41 -12.19 -12.65 -22.36
N GLY A 42 -13.10 -11.68 -22.42
CA GLY A 42 -14.53 -11.95 -22.62
C GLY A 42 -15.11 -12.97 -21.61
N GLN A 43 -16.01 -13.83 -22.08
CA GLN A 43 -16.59 -14.93 -21.30
C GLN A 43 -15.58 -16.08 -21.14
N ASP A 44 -14.53 -15.87 -20.33
CA ASP A 44 -13.51 -16.86 -19.98
C ASP A 44 -12.68 -17.42 -21.14
N GLN A 45 -12.57 -16.69 -22.24
CA GLN A 45 -11.74 -17.09 -23.37
C GLN A 45 -10.26 -16.90 -23.02
N GLN A 46 -9.54 -18.01 -22.93
CA GLN A 46 -8.10 -18.01 -22.69
C GLN A 46 -7.32 -17.80 -23.99
N VAL A 47 -6.56 -16.72 -24.07
CA VAL A 47 -5.71 -16.40 -25.23
C VAL A 47 -4.25 -16.41 -24.79
N SER A 48 -3.40 -17.21 -25.43
CA SER A 48 -1.96 -17.14 -25.20
C SER A 48 -1.40 -15.83 -25.78
N VAL A 49 -0.82 -15.01 -24.91
CA VAL A 49 -0.28 -13.68 -25.23
C VAL A 49 1.23 -13.60 -25.08
N GLY A 50 1.86 -14.64 -24.55
CA GLY A 50 3.32 -14.65 -24.39
C GLY A 50 3.84 -15.97 -23.88
N GLN A 51 5.16 -16.08 -23.79
CA GLN A 51 5.87 -17.23 -23.29
C GLN A 51 7.10 -16.78 -22.49
N TYR A 52 7.41 -17.50 -21.42
CA TYR A 52 8.63 -17.35 -20.65
C TYR A 52 9.46 -18.63 -20.86
N LEU A 53 10.49 -18.53 -21.69
CA LEU A 53 11.26 -19.69 -22.19
C LEU A 53 12.75 -19.50 -21.94
N TYR A 54 13.51 -20.59 -21.93
CA TYR A 54 14.97 -20.51 -21.82
C TYR A 54 15.60 -20.02 -23.14
N SER A 55 16.37 -18.95 -23.10
CA SER A 55 17.14 -18.46 -24.25
C SER A 55 18.56 -18.97 -24.18
N ASN A 56 18.93 -19.84 -25.13
CA ASN A 56 20.30 -20.35 -25.25
C ASN A 56 21.31 -19.23 -25.58
N GLU A 57 20.93 -18.28 -26.43
CA GLU A 57 21.78 -17.13 -26.80
C GLU A 57 22.13 -16.26 -25.59
N MET A 58 21.14 -15.97 -24.73
CA MET A 58 21.34 -15.12 -23.55
C MET A 58 21.72 -15.93 -22.30
N ASN A 59 21.78 -17.26 -22.40
CA ASN A 59 21.98 -18.20 -21.31
C ASN A 59 21.09 -17.92 -20.08
N ARG A 60 19.83 -17.52 -20.29
CA ARG A 60 18.86 -17.17 -19.24
C ARG A 60 17.42 -17.33 -19.71
N MET A 61 16.49 -17.41 -18.75
CA MET A 61 15.06 -17.33 -19.05
C MET A 61 14.70 -15.95 -19.64
N ARG A 62 13.83 -15.94 -20.65
CA ARG A 62 13.41 -14.74 -21.38
C ARG A 62 11.91 -14.73 -21.58
N LEU A 63 11.33 -13.58 -21.25
CA LEU A 63 9.94 -13.26 -21.50
C LEU A 63 9.77 -12.72 -22.93
N LYS A 64 8.85 -13.33 -23.68
CA LYS A 64 8.36 -12.83 -24.97
C LYS A 64 6.85 -12.62 -24.85
N ILE A 65 6.41 -11.37 -24.97
CA ILE A 65 4.99 -11.00 -24.89
C ILE A 65 4.58 -10.32 -26.20
N ASN A 66 3.38 -10.64 -26.67
CA ASN A 66 2.71 -9.93 -27.74
C ASN A 66 1.64 -9.00 -27.13
N GLU A 67 2.05 -7.75 -26.87
CA GLU A 67 1.21 -6.75 -26.21
C GLU A 67 -0.07 -6.42 -27.00
N SER A 68 -0.04 -6.54 -28.33
CA SER A 68 -1.19 -6.25 -29.19
C SER A 68 -2.38 -7.20 -28.97
N ARG A 69 -2.13 -8.38 -28.37
CA ARG A 69 -3.16 -9.37 -28.05
C ARG A 69 -3.69 -9.24 -26.64
N ILE A 70 -3.12 -8.37 -25.80
CA ILE A 70 -3.54 -8.22 -24.41
C ILE A 70 -4.77 -7.32 -24.35
N VAL A 71 -5.77 -7.76 -23.61
CA VAL A 71 -6.94 -6.98 -23.22
C VAL A 71 -6.94 -6.88 -21.70
N TRP A 72 -6.93 -5.64 -21.21
CA TRP A 72 -6.93 -5.35 -19.78
C TRP A 72 -8.36 -5.33 -19.22
N PRO A 73 -8.52 -5.40 -17.88
CA PRO A 73 -9.83 -5.21 -17.25
C PRO A 73 -10.49 -3.90 -17.72
N GLY A 74 -11.80 -3.96 -18.04
CA GLY A 74 -12.52 -2.85 -18.70
C GLY A 74 -12.42 -2.81 -20.23
N ARG A 75 -11.72 -3.79 -20.83
CA ARG A 75 -11.49 -3.93 -22.27
C ARG A 75 -10.59 -2.89 -22.98
N PRO A 76 -9.71 -2.11 -22.32
CA PRO A 76 -8.72 -1.34 -23.06
C PRO A 76 -7.62 -2.26 -23.61
N LYS A 77 -7.08 -1.89 -24.76
CA LYS A 77 -5.92 -2.55 -25.39
C LYS A 77 -4.58 -1.92 -24.99
N SER A 78 -4.61 -0.68 -24.51
CA SER A 78 -3.45 -0.01 -23.91
C SER A 78 -3.33 -0.43 -22.45
N LYS A 79 -2.08 -0.63 -22.01
CA LYS A 79 -1.76 -0.88 -20.60
C LYS A 79 -2.21 0.33 -19.75
N PRO A 80 -3.06 0.14 -18.73
CA PRO A 80 -3.40 1.22 -17.82
C PRO A 80 -2.18 1.63 -16.99
N GLU A 81 -2.15 2.89 -16.55
CA GLU A 81 -1.15 3.34 -15.59
C GLU A 81 -1.37 2.58 -14.28
N GLY A 82 -0.30 1.96 -13.76
CA GLY A 82 -0.40 1.00 -12.67
C GLY A 82 -0.59 1.60 -11.27
N LEU A 83 -0.68 2.92 -11.17
CA LEU A 83 -0.83 3.64 -9.90
C LEU A 83 -1.72 4.86 -10.11
N GLU A 84 -2.91 4.83 -9.54
CA GLU A 84 -3.74 6.02 -9.36
C GLU A 84 -3.47 6.57 -7.96
N ILE A 85 -2.81 7.72 -7.88
CA ILE A 85 -2.55 8.39 -6.60
C ILE A 85 -3.84 9.13 -6.19
N PRO A 86 -4.47 8.78 -5.06
CA PRO A 86 -5.67 9.47 -4.61
C PRO A 86 -5.34 10.92 -4.26
N LYS A 87 -6.14 11.85 -4.80
CA LYS A 87 -6.04 13.29 -4.49
C LYS A 87 -6.80 13.71 -3.24
N HIS A 88 -7.53 12.80 -2.60
CA HIS A 88 -8.24 13.06 -1.35
C HIS A 88 -7.63 12.20 -0.24
N ILE A 89 -7.07 12.85 0.79
CA ILE A 89 -6.31 12.17 1.84
C ILE A 89 -6.87 12.46 3.24
N LYS A 90 -6.65 11.53 4.18
CA LYS A 90 -7.00 11.67 5.59
C LYS A 90 -5.78 12.19 6.36
N VAL A 91 -5.93 13.35 7.00
CA VAL A 91 -4.86 14.02 7.74
C VAL A 91 -5.18 13.99 9.22
N LEU A 92 -4.21 13.56 10.04
CA LEU A 92 -4.30 13.66 11.49
C LEU A 92 -3.48 14.83 12.03
N THR A 93 -4.00 15.45 13.09
CA THR A 93 -3.31 16.46 13.89
C THR A 93 -3.47 16.17 15.39
N ILE A 94 -2.66 16.83 16.21
CA ILE A 94 -2.79 16.83 17.68
C ILE A 94 -2.85 18.28 18.18
N GLU A 95 -3.53 18.50 19.31
CA GLU A 95 -3.48 19.81 19.98
C GLU A 95 -2.11 19.99 20.63
N GLU A 96 -1.33 20.95 20.14
CA GLU A 96 -0.02 21.29 20.70
C GLU A 96 0.22 22.78 20.51
N LYS A 97 0.08 23.56 21.59
CA LYS A 97 0.30 25.01 21.54
C LYS A 97 1.81 25.30 21.51
N PRO A 98 2.30 26.18 20.63
CA PRO A 98 1.56 27.17 19.83
C PRO A 98 1.27 26.75 18.37
N PHE A 99 1.51 25.50 17.99
CA PHE A 99 1.45 25.03 16.60
C PHE A 99 0.02 24.73 16.13
N VAL A 100 -0.78 24.14 17.01
CA VAL A 100 -2.19 23.80 16.78
C VAL A 100 -3.02 24.15 18.03
N TYR A 101 -4.03 24.99 17.81
CA TYR A 101 -5.08 25.36 18.74
C TYR A 101 -6.38 24.67 18.32
N THR A 102 -7.15 24.19 19.31
CA THR A 102 -8.45 23.55 19.10
C THR A 102 -9.55 24.35 19.82
N ARG A 103 -10.74 24.37 19.22
CA ARG A 103 -11.94 24.96 19.79
C ARG A 103 -13.11 24.01 19.59
N GLU A 104 -13.72 23.56 20.67
CA GLU A 104 -14.89 22.67 20.62
C GLU A 104 -16.12 23.44 20.13
N LEU A 105 -16.95 22.82 19.28
CA LEU A 105 -18.27 23.33 18.92
C LEU A 105 -19.31 22.62 19.77
N GLU A 106 -20.01 23.36 20.63
CA GLU A 106 -21.06 22.80 21.50
C GLU A 106 -22.33 22.44 20.70
N ASP A 107 -22.64 23.22 19.67
CA ASP A 107 -23.76 22.97 18.74
C ASP A 107 -23.30 23.13 17.29
N TYR A 108 -22.98 22.00 16.66
CA TYR A 108 -22.51 21.96 15.26
C TYR A 108 -23.61 22.32 14.24
N GLU A 109 -24.89 22.39 14.65
CA GLU A 109 -26.00 22.77 13.77
C GLU A 109 -26.13 24.29 13.64
N THR A 110 -25.73 25.03 14.67
CA THR A 110 -25.81 26.50 14.70
C THR A 110 -24.46 27.20 14.60
N GLU A 111 -23.38 26.56 15.06
CA GLU A 111 -22.04 27.12 15.08
C GLU A 111 -21.13 26.47 14.02
N THR A 112 -20.32 27.29 13.34
CA THR A 112 -19.39 26.83 12.31
C THR A 112 -17.97 27.32 12.59
N CYS A 113 -16.99 26.70 11.96
CA CYS A 113 -15.60 27.15 12.07
C CYS A 113 -15.41 28.50 11.37
N ASN A 114 -14.53 29.33 11.96
CA ASN A 114 -14.16 30.61 11.37
C ASN A 114 -13.37 30.40 10.05
N PRO A 115 -13.29 31.41 9.16
CA PRO A 115 -12.60 31.27 7.87
C PRO A 115 -11.10 30.91 7.97
N ASP A 116 -10.46 31.26 9.09
CA ASP A 116 -9.07 30.93 9.39
C ASP A 116 -8.90 29.57 10.08
N GLU A 117 -10.00 28.94 10.49
CA GLU A 117 -10.04 27.62 11.13
C GLU A 117 -10.36 26.51 10.11
N ILE A 118 -10.10 25.27 10.50
CA ILE A 118 -10.40 24.06 9.72
C ILE A 118 -11.21 23.10 10.61
N PRO A 119 -12.36 22.57 10.17
CA PRO A 119 -13.08 21.53 10.90
C PRO A 119 -12.20 20.30 11.13
N CYS A 120 -12.13 19.82 12.37
CA CYS A 120 -11.29 18.71 12.78
C CYS A 120 -12.01 17.82 13.81
N PRO A 121 -12.95 16.97 13.39
CA PRO A 121 -13.66 16.07 14.30
C PRO A 121 -12.68 15.22 15.13
N HIS A 122 -13.02 15.04 16.39
CA HIS A 122 -12.31 14.18 17.33
C HIS A 122 -13.19 12.98 17.65
N PHE A 123 -12.68 11.78 17.37
CA PHE A 123 -13.33 10.53 17.73
C PHE A 123 -12.59 9.88 18.90
N ASN A 124 -13.23 9.85 20.07
CA ASN A 124 -12.64 9.20 21.22
C ASN A 124 -12.96 7.70 21.20
N SER A 125 -11.95 6.89 20.86
CA SER A 125 -12.08 5.42 20.77
C SER A 125 -12.51 4.76 22.09
N SER A 126 -12.36 5.44 23.24
CA SER A 126 -12.71 4.88 24.56
C SER A 126 -14.18 5.08 24.93
N LYS A 127 -14.86 6.07 24.33
CA LYS A 127 -16.23 6.47 24.73
C LYS A 127 -17.25 6.41 23.60
N ASP A 128 -16.82 6.06 22.39
CA ASP A 128 -17.66 6.08 21.17
C ASP A 128 -18.38 7.43 20.99
N ASP A 129 -17.67 8.51 21.31
CA ASP A 129 -18.16 9.89 21.31
C ASP A 129 -17.44 10.65 20.19
N MET A 130 -18.22 11.21 19.27
CA MET A 130 -17.71 12.04 18.18
C MET A 130 -18.05 13.50 18.49
N ARG A 131 -17.02 14.32 18.61
CA ARG A 131 -17.16 15.75 18.87
C ARG A 131 -16.56 16.57 17.76
N MET A 132 -17.20 17.68 17.44
CA MET A 132 -16.73 18.59 16.41
C MET A 132 -15.82 19.66 17.02
N PHE A 133 -14.66 19.86 16.41
CA PHE A 133 -13.71 20.91 16.78
C PHE A 133 -13.33 21.72 15.55
N CYS A 134 -12.86 22.94 15.81
CA CYS A 134 -12.22 23.80 14.84
C CYS A 134 -10.74 23.96 15.21
N CYS A 135 -9.85 23.65 14.26
CA CYS A 135 -8.41 23.69 14.42
C CYS A 135 -7.82 24.91 13.74
N LYS A 136 -6.85 25.56 14.39
CA LYS A 136 -6.13 26.74 13.89
C LYS A 136 -4.68 26.71 14.32
N GLY A 137 -3.79 27.33 13.53
CA GLY A 137 -2.39 27.53 13.92
C GLY A 137 -1.45 27.35 12.74
N TYR A 138 -0.15 27.45 13.01
CA TYR A 138 0.89 27.37 11.99
C TYR A 138 0.79 26.08 11.15
N CYS A 139 0.53 24.94 11.80
CA CYS A 139 0.42 23.65 11.12
C CYS A 139 -0.83 23.57 10.21
N MET A 140 -1.93 24.25 10.58
CA MET A 140 -3.14 24.33 9.77
C MET A 140 -2.94 25.23 8.54
N ASP A 141 -2.23 26.35 8.71
CA ASP A 141 -1.88 27.24 7.59
C ASP A 141 -0.92 26.55 6.62
N LEU A 142 0.08 25.83 7.13
CA LEU A 142 0.98 25.01 6.32
C LEU A 142 0.22 23.95 5.53
N LEU A 143 -0.69 23.22 6.16
CA LEU A 143 -1.53 22.21 5.49
C LEU A 143 -2.35 22.83 4.35
N ARG A 144 -2.95 23.99 4.59
CA ARG A 144 -3.74 24.73 3.58
C ARG A 144 -2.88 25.19 2.40
N GLU A 145 -1.64 25.62 2.63
CA GLU A 145 -0.73 26.01 1.55
C GLU A 145 -0.18 24.80 0.78
N LEU A 146 0.09 23.69 1.47
CA LEU A 146 0.47 22.43 0.82
C LEU A 146 -0.65 21.90 -0.07
N SER A 147 -1.89 21.92 0.40
CA SER A 147 -3.04 21.43 -0.37
C SER A 147 -3.26 22.22 -1.66
N LYS A 148 -3.08 23.54 -1.62
CA LYS A 148 -3.15 24.41 -2.80
C LYS A 148 -1.97 24.21 -3.76
N THR A 149 -0.76 24.07 -3.21
CA THR A 149 0.47 23.97 -4.03
C THR A 149 0.56 22.63 -4.75
N ILE A 150 0.14 21.55 -4.09
CA ILE A 150 0.21 20.18 -4.61
C ILE A 150 -1.11 19.75 -5.29
N ASP A 151 -2.19 20.51 -5.13
CA ASP A 151 -3.53 20.22 -5.67
C ASP A 151 -4.12 18.90 -5.13
N PHE A 152 -4.23 18.82 -3.80
CA PHE A 152 -4.96 17.76 -3.10
C PHE A 152 -6.03 18.31 -2.16
N THR A 153 -7.00 17.47 -1.84
CA THR A 153 -8.06 17.74 -0.87
C THR A 153 -7.88 16.83 0.34
N TYR A 154 -8.41 17.21 1.50
CA TYR A 154 -8.22 16.44 2.71
C TYR A 154 -9.38 16.55 3.67
N ASN A 155 -9.50 15.53 4.53
CA ASN A 155 -10.26 15.60 5.77
C ASN A 155 -9.28 15.62 6.94
N LEU A 156 -9.43 16.58 7.83
CA LEU A 156 -8.62 16.72 9.04
C LEU A 156 -9.34 16.07 10.23
N THR A 157 -8.63 15.30 11.04
CA THR A 157 -9.14 14.71 12.28
C THR A 157 -8.16 14.93 13.42
N LEU A 158 -8.67 15.07 14.64
CA LEU A 158 -7.84 15.15 15.85
C LEU A 158 -7.45 13.75 16.33
N SER A 159 -6.22 13.63 16.84
CA SER A 159 -5.68 12.39 17.41
C SER A 159 -6.66 11.75 18.38
N PRO A 160 -7.09 10.49 18.18
CA PRO A 160 -8.08 9.82 19.03
C PRO A 160 -7.65 9.67 20.50
N ASP A 161 -6.36 9.46 20.74
CA ASP A 161 -5.78 9.20 22.06
C ASP A 161 -4.93 10.35 22.60
N GLY A 162 -4.80 11.44 21.82
CA GLY A 162 -4.01 12.62 22.18
C GLY A 162 -2.51 12.34 22.34
N GLN A 163 -1.98 11.26 21.75
CA GLN A 163 -0.57 10.90 21.85
C GLN A 163 0.12 10.97 20.49
N PHE A 164 1.37 11.43 20.46
CA PHE A 164 2.21 11.37 19.25
C PHE A 164 2.49 9.93 18.81
N GLY A 165 2.76 9.08 19.79
CA GLY A 165 2.99 7.66 19.58
C GLY A 165 4.23 7.15 20.30
N SER A 166 4.18 5.88 20.68
CA SER A 166 5.27 5.19 21.34
C SER A 166 5.33 3.75 20.86
N TYR A 167 6.54 3.22 20.78
CA TYR A 167 6.75 1.84 20.37
C TYR A 167 6.71 0.93 21.59
N ILE A 168 5.60 0.21 21.75
CA ILE A 168 5.35 -0.64 22.92
C ILE A 168 5.34 -2.12 22.54
N ILE A 169 5.65 -2.97 23.52
CA ILE A 169 5.52 -4.42 23.40
C ILE A 169 4.19 -4.81 24.03
N LYS A 170 3.25 -5.35 23.24
CA LYS A 170 2.02 -5.90 23.80
C LYS A 170 2.30 -7.30 24.37
N ASN A 171 2.35 -7.37 25.70
CA ASN A 171 2.59 -8.61 26.45
C ASN A 171 1.55 -9.70 26.11
N ASN A 172 0.32 -9.30 25.80
CA ASN A 172 -0.77 -10.23 25.47
C ASN A 172 -0.75 -10.76 24.02
N SER A 173 0.20 -10.32 23.20
CA SER A 173 0.27 -10.63 21.76
C SER A 173 1.53 -11.41 21.37
N GLY A 174 2.14 -12.13 22.32
CA GLY A 174 3.38 -12.89 22.10
C GLY A 174 4.61 -11.99 21.90
N GLY A 175 4.63 -10.80 22.50
CA GLY A 175 5.74 -9.86 22.37
C GLY A 175 5.75 -9.08 21.05
N LYS A 176 4.64 -9.04 20.32
CA LYS A 176 4.50 -8.16 19.15
C LYS A 176 4.68 -6.71 19.55
N LYS A 177 5.49 -6.01 18.77
CA LYS A 177 5.75 -4.59 18.93
C LYS A 177 4.74 -3.80 18.12
N GLU A 178 4.17 -2.76 18.70
CA GLU A 178 3.11 -1.96 18.10
C GLU A 178 3.37 -0.47 18.35
N TRP A 179 3.03 0.35 17.37
CA TRP A 179 3.03 1.80 17.50
C TRP A 179 1.68 2.27 18.04
N THR A 180 1.70 3.11 19.06
CA THR A 180 0.51 3.83 19.57
C THR A 180 0.42 5.24 18.99
N GLY A 181 -0.59 6.02 19.38
CA GLY A 181 -0.73 7.42 19.00
C GLY A 181 -0.90 7.65 17.50
N LEU A 182 -0.58 8.87 17.08
CA LEU A 182 -0.59 9.28 15.67
C LEU A 182 0.21 8.32 14.77
N ILE A 183 1.39 7.88 15.20
CA ILE A 183 2.21 6.93 14.43
C ILE A 183 1.47 5.59 14.28
N GLY A 184 0.81 5.12 15.32
CA GLY A 184 -0.01 3.92 15.28
C GLY A 184 -1.15 4.02 14.25
N GLU A 185 -1.81 5.18 14.19
CA GLU A 185 -2.88 5.42 13.22
C GLU A 185 -2.37 5.44 11.77
N LEU A 186 -1.18 6.00 11.53
CA LEU A 186 -0.53 6.00 10.23
C LEU A 186 -0.11 4.58 9.79
N VAL A 187 0.49 3.80 10.70
CA VAL A 187 0.95 2.43 10.42
C VAL A 187 -0.22 1.47 10.16
N ASN A 188 -1.39 1.76 10.73
CA ASN A 188 -2.61 0.99 10.53
C ASN A 188 -3.51 1.54 9.39
N ASP A 189 -2.97 2.36 8.49
CA ASP A 189 -3.66 2.95 7.33
C ASP A 189 -4.94 3.74 7.68
N ARG A 190 -5.07 4.22 8.92
CA ARG A 190 -6.23 5.01 9.35
C ARG A 190 -6.10 6.46 8.91
N ALA A 191 -4.88 6.96 8.77
CA ALA A 191 -4.54 8.23 8.16
C ALA A 191 -3.47 8.07 7.08
N ASP A 192 -3.41 9.03 6.17
CA ASP A 192 -2.44 9.05 5.07
C ASP A 192 -1.29 10.04 5.35
N MET A 193 -1.52 11.01 6.24
CA MET A 193 -0.57 12.05 6.60
C MET A 193 -0.80 12.53 8.04
N ILE A 194 0.27 12.95 8.71
CA ILE A 194 0.23 13.66 9.99
C ILE A 194 0.79 15.06 9.79
N VAL A 195 0.08 16.06 10.31
CA VAL A 195 0.55 17.45 10.40
C VAL A 195 0.29 17.91 11.82
N ALA A 196 1.36 18.12 12.60
CA ALA A 196 1.31 18.45 14.02
C ALA A 196 2.46 19.37 14.40
#